data_AF-A0A0F5ALS7-F1
#
_entry.id   AF-A0A0F5ALS7-F1
#
_cell.length_a   1.000
_cell.length_b   1.000
_cell.length_c   1.000
_cell.angle_alpha   90.00
_cell.angle_beta   90.00
_cell.angle_gamma   90.00
#
_symmetry.space_group_name_H-M   'P 1'
#
loop_
_entity.id
_entity.type
_entity.pdbx_description
1 polymer ?
#
loop_
_entity_poly.entity_id
_entity_poly.type
_entity_poly.pdbx_seq_one_letter_code
_entity_poly.pdbx_strand_id
1 'polypeptide(L)'
;MIPGIDNHYDAQLAEHTNKLDRQDARADELKAFIEDGKDRILGNREFCGLSLSDFGSFYFGDFQEGKAADGLLKFLMDYDPDAPHVMQKLLSLQAFAYSALDSFFEEHRQRIEQAFELQNREAA
;
A
#
# COMPACT_ATOMS: atom_id res chain seq x y z
N MET A 1 4.29 -26.57 -47.24
CA MET A 1 4.34 -25.34 -46.43
C MET A 1 2.91 -24.83 -46.39
N ILE A 2 2.19 -25.00 -45.28
CA ILE A 2 0.76 -24.65 -45.17
C ILE A 2 0.69 -23.18 -44.75
N PRO A 3 0.29 -22.25 -45.62
CA PRO A 3 0.18 -20.84 -45.29
C PRO A 3 -1.15 -20.63 -44.58
N GLY A 4 -1.13 -20.44 -43.26
CA GLY A 4 -2.35 -20.19 -42.48
C GLY A 4 -2.29 -20.57 -41.02
N ILE A 5 -1.27 -21.32 -40.58
CA ILE A 5 -1.11 -21.70 -39.17
C ILE A 5 -0.35 -20.61 -38.38
N ASP A 6 0.64 -19.93 -38.98
CA ASP A 6 1.42 -18.85 -38.34
C ASP A 6 0.55 -17.69 -37.86
N ASN A 7 -0.41 -17.26 -38.68
CA ASN A 7 -1.17 -16.03 -38.42
C ASN A 7 -2.13 -16.15 -37.21
N HIS A 8 -2.56 -17.38 -36.87
CA HIS A 8 -3.44 -17.60 -35.73
C HIS A 8 -2.65 -17.67 -34.41
N TYR A 9 -1.44 -18.23 -34.43
CA TYR A 9 -0.56 -18.22 -33.26
C TYR A 9 -0.04 -16.83 -32.96
N ASP A 10 0.34 -16.05 -33.98
CA ASP A 10 0.78 -14.67 -33.84
C ASP A 10 -0.34 -13.75 -33.30
N ALA A 11 -1.59 -13.94 -33.75
CA ALA A 11 -2.73 -13.20 -33.23
C ALA A 11 -3.03 -13.55 -31.76
N GLN A 12 -2.94 -14.84 -31.39
CA GLN A 12 -3.11 -15.29 -30.00
C GLN A 12 -2.00 -14.75 -29.09
N LEU A 13 -0.76 -14.75 -29.57
CA LEU A 13 0.39 -14.16 -28.86
C LEU A 13 0.21 -12.66 -28.68
N ALA A 14 -0.16 -11.92 -29.73
CA ALA A 14 -0.40 -10.48 -29.64
C ALA A 14 -1.56 -10.15 -28.70
N GLU A 15 -2.65 -10.93 -28.70
CA GLU A 15 -3.76 -10.73 -27.78
C GLU A 15 -3.37 -11.04 -26.33
N HIS A 16 -2.56 -12.09 -26.11
CA HIS A 16 -2.06 -12.45 -24.79
C HIS A 16 -1.09 -11.39 -24.24
N THR A 17 -0.16 -10.91 -25.06
CA THR A 17 0.77 -9.83 -24.68
C THR A 17 0.02 -8.55 -24.36
N ASN A 18 -0.94 -8.13 -25.20
CA ASN A 18 -1.78 -6.96 -24.92
C ASN A 18 -2.60 -7.10 -23.62
N LYS A 19 -3.04 -8.31 -23.28
CA LYS A 19 -3.73 -8.58 -22.00
C LYS A 19 -2.77 -8.46 -20.81
N LEU A 20 -1.55 -8.96 -20.95
CA LEU A 20 -0.50 -8.83 -19.92
C LEU A 20 -0.13 -7.36 -19.70
N ASP A 21 0.13 -6.61 -20.77
CA ASP A 21 0.50 -5.19 -20.70
C ASP A 21 -0.59 -4.36 -20.00
N ARG A 22 -1.87 -4.66 -20.25
CA ARG A 22 -3.00 -4.00 -19.57
C ARG A 22 -3.11 -4.39 -18.10
N GLN A 23 -2.79 -5.63 -17.75
CA GLN A 23 -2.78 -6.08 -16.35
C GLN A 23 -1.65 -5.41 -15.57
N ASP A 24 -0.46 -5.32 -16.17
CA ASP A 24 0.70 -4.66 -15.58
C ASP A 24 0.42 -3.17 -15.38
N ALA A 25 -0.13 -2.49 -16.39
CA ALA A 25 -0.55 -1.09 -16.27
C ALA A 25 -1.57 -0.86 -15.15
N ARG A 26 -2.61 -1.72 -15.04
CA ARG A 26 -3.60 -1.63 -13.95
C ARG A 26 -2.95 -1.84 -12.58
N ALA A 27 -2.00 -2.77 -12.47
CA ALA A 27 -1.30 -3.04 -11.23
C ALA A 27 -0.44 -1.84 -10.78
N ASP A 28 0.25 -1.20 -11.73
CA ASP A 28 1.05 0.00 -11.48
C ASP A 28 0.17 1.20 -11.07
N GLU A 29 -0.96 1.40 -11.74
CA GLU A 29 -1.93 2.45 -11.39
C GLU A 29 -2.54 2.24 -10.00
N LEU A 30 -2.93 0.99 -9.67
CA LEU A 30 -3.45 0.67 -8.34
C LEU A 30 -2.37 0.88 -7.26
N LYS A 31 -1.12 0.53 -7.55
CA LYS A 31 0.00 0.77 -6.64
C LYS A 31 0.18 2.27 -6.40
N ALA A 32 0.18 3.09 -7.46
CA ALA A 32 0.27 4.54 -7.33
C ALA A 32 -0.91 5.12 -6.52
N PHE A 33 -2.12 4.60 -6.72
CA PHE A 33 -3.30 5.00 -5.96
C PHE A 33 -3.18 4.66 -4.47
N ILE A 34 -2.62 3.49 -4.14
CA ILE A 34 -2.33 3.09 -2.75
C ILE A 34 -1.28 4.01 -2.12
N GLU A 35 -0.19 4.34 -2.83
CA GLU A 35 0.85 5.23 -2.30
C GLU A 35 0.32 6.65 -2.07
N ASP A 36 -0.50 7.21 -2.98
CA ASP A 36 -1.21 8.48 -2.73
C ASP A 36 -2.09 8.40 -1.49
N GLY A 37 -2.79 7.27 -1.31
CA GLY A 37 -3.59 7.02 -0.12
C GLY A 37 -2.78 7.06 1.18
N LYS A 38 -1.60 6.42 1.20
CA LYS A 38 -0.70 6.46 2.36
C LYS A 38 -0.24 7.88 2.67
N ASP A 39 0.18 8.62 1.65
CA ASP A 39 0.59 10.02 1.78
C ASP A 39 -0.54 10.90 2.32
N ARG A 40 -1.78 10.67 1.86
CA ARG A 40 -2.98 11.37 2.37
C ARG A 40 -3.22 11.08 3.84
N ILE A 41 -3.18 9.81 4.25
CA ILE A 41 -3.36 9.42 5.65
C ILE A 41 -2.30 10.08 6.54
N LEU A 42 -1.02 10.02 6.14
CA LEU A 42 0.08 10.70 6.85
C LEU A 42 -0.11 12.22 6.90
N GLY A 43 -0.73 12.80 5.87
CA GLY A 43 -1.13 14.20 5.81
C GLY A 43 -2.44 14.56 6.54
N ASN A 44 -2.99 13.66 7.37
CA ASN A 44 -4.28 13.83 8.06
C ASN A 44 -5.47 14.06 7.12
N ARG A 45 -5.44 13.48 5.93
CA ARG A 45 -6.52 13.53 4.95
C ARG A 45 -7.16 12.16 4.83
N GLU A 46 -8.48 12.15 4.78
CA GLU A 46 -9.23 10.92 4.53
C GLU A 46 -8.87 10.33 3.16
N PHE A 47 -8.79 9.01 3.08
CA PHE A 47 -8.62 8.26 1.84
C PHE A 47 -9.53 7.03 1.83
N CYS A 48 -10.40 6.91 0.83
CA CYS A 48 -11.38 5.82 0.73
C CYS A 48 -12.25 5.65 2.00
N GLY A 49 -12.49 6.72 2.76
CA GLY A 49 -13.14 6.69 4.07
C GLY A 49 -12.36 5.98 5.17
N LEU A 50 -11.04 5.94 5.04
CA LEU A 50 -10.05 5.66 6.08
C LEU A 50 -9.41 6.98 6.51
N SER A 51 -9.09 7.10 7.79
CA SER A 51 -8.43 8.27 8.38
C SER A 51 -7.20 7.89 9.20
N LEU A 52 -6.39 8.87 9.61
CA LEU A 52 -5.28 8.61 10.53
C LEU A 52 -5.76 8.07 11.88
N SER A 53 -6.95 8.45 12.33
CA SER A 53 -7.54 7.92 13.57
C SER A 53 -7.90 6.44 13.48
N ASP A 54 -8.36 5.98 12.31
CA ASP A 54 -8.62 4.57 12.06
C ASP A 54 -7.31 3.78 12.07
N PHE A 55 -6.28 4.30 11.40
CA PHE A 55 -4.93 3.72 11.46
C PHE A 55 -4.39 3.67 12.89
N GLY A 56 -4.55 4.73 13.68
CA GLY A 56 -4.14 4.74 15.08
C GLY A 56 -4.85 3.63 15.88
N SER A 57 -6.17 3.50 15.71
CA SER A 57 -6.94 2.45 16.39
C SER A 57 -6.42 1.05 16.04
N PHE A 58 -6.16 0.80 14.76
CA PHE A 58 -5.52 -0.44 14.29
C PHE A 58 -4.12 -0.65 14.90
N TYR A 59 -3.27 0.38 14.89
CA TYR A 59 -1.89 0.29 15.37
C TYR A 59 -1.81 -0.03 16.87
N PHE A 60 -2.70 0.56 17.67
CA PHE A 60 -2.73 0.38 19.12
C PHE A 60 -3.51 -0.86 19.58
N GLY A 61 -4.46 -1.36 18.77
CA GLY A 61 -5.32 -2.50 19.12
C GLY A 61 -4.93 -3.80 18.43
N ASP A 62 -4.90 -3.78 17.10
CA ASP A 62 -4.90 -5.01 16.29
C ASP A 62 -3.49 -5.37 15.81
N PHE A 63 -2.67 -4.37 15.46
CA PHE A 63 -1.33 -4.60 14.96
C PHE A 63 -0.42 -5.22 16.03
N GLN A 64 0.06 -6.44 15.78
CA GLN A 64 0.87 -7.22 16.72
C GLN A 64 0.19 -7.39 18.10
N GLU A 65 -1.14 -7.51 18.14
CA GLU A 65 -1.92 -7.64 19.38
C GLU A 65 -1.68 -6.48 20.37
N GLY A 66 -1.46 -5.27 19.84
CA GLY A 66 -1.18 -4.06 20.63
C GLY A 66 0.25 -3.94 21.16
N LYS A 67 1.11 -4.98 21.02
CA LYS A 67 2.51 -4.94 21.50
C LYS A 67 3.36 -3.89 20.76
N ALA A 68 2.94 -3.49 19.57
CA ALA A 68 3.56 -2.40 18.81
C ALA A 68 3.49 -1.05 19.56
N ALA A 69 2.42 -0.83 20.34
CA ALA A 69 2.24 0.34 21.17
C ALA A 69 3.24 0.38 22.33
N ASP A 70 3.48 -0.75 22.99
CA ASP A 70 4.41 -0.87 24.10
C ASP A 70 5.84 -0.51 23.68
N GLY A 71 6.25 -0.98 22.49
CA GLY A 71 7.56 -0.65 21.92
C GLY A 71 7.73 0.84 21.64
N LEU A 72 6.70 1.49 21.07
CA LEU A 72 6.69 2.92 20.82
C LEU A 72 6.74 3.73 22.13
N LEU A 73 5.90 3.37 23.12
CA LEU A 73 5.87 4.03 24.42
C LEU A 73 7.20 3.90 25.15
N LYS A 74 7.81 2.71 25.15
CA LYS A 74 9.12 2.49 25.75
C LYS A 74 10.19 3.36 25.10
N PHE A 75 10.17 3.50 23.78
CA PHE A 75 11.08 4.40 23.08
C PHE A 75 10.87 5.85 23.47
N LEU A 76 9.63 6.34 23.52
CA LEU A 76 9.32 7.72 23.90
C LEU A 76 9.77 8.05 25.34
N MET A 77 9.67 7.07 26.25
CA MET A 77 10.11 7.22 27.64
C MET A 77 11.63 7.15 27.82
N ASP A 78 12.31 6.37 26.98
CA ASP A 78 13.77 6.17 26.99
C ASP A 78 14.49 7.05 25.96
N TYR A 79 13.79 8.03 25.37
CA TYR A 79 14.35 8.88 24.33
C TYR A 79 15.36 9.86 24.91
N ASP A 80 16.62 9.66 24.53
CA ASP A 80 17.72 10.56 24.81
C ASP A 80 18.33 11.03 23.47
N PRO A 81 18.19 12.33 23.11
CA PRO A 81 18.71 12.86 21.85
C PRO A 81 20.24 12.86 21.77
N ASP A 82 20.94 12.82 22.90
CA ASP A 82 22.40 12.80 22.97
C ASP A 82 22.95 11.37 23.03
N ALA A 83 22.08 10.37 23.16
CA ALA A 83 22.49 8.98 23.20
C ALA A 83 23.07 8.50 21.86
N PRO A 84 24.13 7.68 21.91
CA PRO A 84 24.68 7.08 20.70
C PRO A 84 23.62 6.23 19.98
N HIS A 85 23.62 6.30 18.65
CA HIS A 85 22.69 5.57 17.76
C HIS A 85 21.21 5.96 17.85
N VAL A 86 20.85 7.08 18.50
CA VAL A 86 19.44 7.53 18.58
C VAL A 86 18.78 7.65 17.19
N MET A 87 19.50 8.14 16.18
CA MET A 87 19.00 8.25 14.81
C MET A 87 18.70 6.88 14.18
N GLN A 88 19.53 5.86 14.43
CA GLN A 88 19.26 4.51 13.93
C GLN A 88 18.00 3.93 14.57
N LYS A 89 17.82 4.12 15.90
CA LYS A 89 16.61 3.69 16.61
C LYS A 89 15.35 4.38 16.04
N LEU A 90 15.42 5.68 15.78
CA LEU A 90 14.33 6.45 15.16
C LEU A 90 13.95 5.90 13.79
N LEU A 91 14.94 5.67 12.91
CA LEU A 91 14.70 5.13 11.57
C LEU A 91 14.09 3.74 11.62
N SER A 92 14.53 2.87 12.54
CA SER A 92 13.93 1.54 12.71
C SER A 92 12.48 1.61 13.17
N LEU A 93 12.14 2.51 14.09
CA LEU A 93 10.76 2.71 14.54
C LEU A 93 9.87 3.29 13.45
N GLN A 94 10.39 4.24 12.68
CA GLN A 94 9.69 4.79 11.53
C GLN A 94 9.38 3.68 10.52
N ALA A 95 10.38 2.88 10.13
CA ALA A 95 10.18 1.76 9.21
C ALA A 95 9.16 0.74 9.74
N PHE A 96 9.17 0.47 11.05
CA PHE A 96 8.19 -0.40 11.67
C PHE A 96 6.77 0.20 11.61
N ALA A 97 6.60 1.49 11.90
CA ALA A 97 5.30 2.16 11.76
C ALA A 97 4.80 2.16 10.30
N TYR A 98 5.68 2.32 9.31
CA TYR A 98 5.31 2.17 7.89
C TYR A 98 4.87 0.74 7.55
N SER A 99 5.53 -0.28 8.10
CA SER A 99 5.08 -1.68 7.89
C SER A 99 3.69 -1.95 8.48
N ALA A 100 3.32 -1.25 9.56
CA ALA A 100 1.97 -1.28 10.10
C ALA A 100 0.98 -0.58 9.16
N LEU A 101 1.36 0.55 8.56
CA LEU A 101 0.54 1.24 7.57
C LEU A 101 0.30 0.38 6.33
N ASP A 102 1.33 -0.34 5.86
CA ASP A 102 1.18 -1.31 4.77
C ASP A 102 0.18 -2.41 5.14
N SER A 103 0.27 -2.95 6.35
CA SER A 103 -0.65 -3.99 6.85
C SER A 103 -2.09 -3.48 6.97
N PHE A 104 -2.27 -2.24 7.43
CA PHE A 104 -3.57 -1.58 7.51
C PHE A 104 -4.21 -1.40 6.12
N PHE A 105 -3.42 -0.98 5.12
CA PHE A 105 -3.90 -0.88 3.74
C PHE A 105 -4.23 -2.25 3.15
N GLU A 106 -3.47 -3.28 3.48
CA GLU A 106 -3.74 -4.65 3.05
C GLU A 106 -5.05 -5.19 3.63
N GLU A 107 -5.30 -4.95 4.92
CA GLU A 107 -6.56 -5.33 5.57
C GLU A 107 -7.78 -4.66 4.92
N HIS A 108 -7.60 -3.43 4.41
CA HIS A 108 -8.62 -2.68 3.72
C HIS A 108 -8.53 -2.75 2.18
N ARG A 109 -7.73 -3.67 1.63
CA ARG A 109 -7.46 -3.76 0.19
C ARG A 109 -8.72 -3.82 -0.65
N GLN A 110 -9.70 -4.64 -0.25
CA GLN A 110 -10.96 -4.78 -1.00
C GLN A 110 -11.71 -3.45 -1.13
N ARG A 111 -11.72 -2.62 -0.08
CA ARG A 111 -12.36 -1.31 -0.08
C ARG A 111 -11.62 -0.33 -0.98
N ILE A 112 -10.29 -0.36 -0.95
CA ILE A 112 -9.43 0.49 -1.77
C ILE A 112 -9.58 0.13 -3.25
N GLU A 113 -9.60 -1.16 -3.59
CA GLU A 113 -9.81 -1.62 -4.97
C GLU A 113 -11.18 -1.20 -5.51
N GLN A 114 -12.24 -1.27 -4.71
CA GLN A 114 -13.57 -0.79 -5.10
C GLN A 114 -13.58 0.72 -5.37
N ALA A 115 -12.90 1.51 -4.55
CA ALA A 115 -12.77 2.96 -4.74
C ALA A 115 -11.96 3.29 -6.00
N PHE A 116 -10.88 2.56 -6.25
CA PHE A 116 -10.07 2.68 -7.47
C PHE A 116 -10.90 2.38 -8.73
N GLU A 117 -11.69 1.31 -8.72
CA GLU A 117 -12.58 0.97 -9.84
C GLU A 117 -13.71 1.98 -10.05
N LEU A 118 -14.18 2.63 -8.99
CA LEU A 118 -15.14 3.71 -9.10
C LEU A 118 -14.50 4.94 -9.76
N GLN A 119 -13.32 5.36 -9.29
CA GLN A 119 -12.59 6.49 -9.84
C GLN A 119 -12.27 6.30 -11.34
N ASN A 120 -11.82 5.10 -11.72
CA ASN A 120 -11.51 4.82 -13.13
C ASN A 120 -12.76 4.80 -14.02
N ARG A 121 -13.93 4.46 -13.49
CA ARG A 121 -15.21 4.55 -14.22
C ARG A 121 -15.68 5.98 -14.38
N GLU A 122 -15.44 6.84 -13.39
CA GLU A 122 -15.82 8.26 -13.44
C GLU A 122 -14.87 9.11 -14.29
N ALA A 123 -13.62 8.67 -14.45
CA ALA A 123 -12.61 9.33 -15.27
C ALA A 123 -12.61 8.92 -16.76
N ALA A 124 -13.40 7.89 -17.12
CA ALA A 124 -13.55 7.36 -18.49
C ALA A 124 -14.75 7.97 -19.23
#